data_AF-A0A7C4DJN8-F1
#
_entry.id   AF-A0A7C4DJN8-F1
#
_cell.length_a   1.000
_cell.length_b   1.000
_cell.length_c   1.000
_cell.angle_alpha   90.00
_cell.angle_beta   90.00
_cell.angle_gamma   90.00
#
_symmetry.space_group_name_H-M   'P 1'
#
loop_
_entity.id
_entity.type
_entity.pdbx_description
1 polymer ?
#
loop_
_entity_poly.entity_id
_entity_poly.type
_entity_poly.pdbx_seq_one_letter_code
_entity_poly.pdbx_strand_id
1 'polypeptide(L)'
;MKKDGPTDFSQRLSLLGNLRVVLVSPKFSGNLGMVARVMKNTAIEDLRLVAARAEINKEAYMMAPTGADILDTAVLHATLAEAVAASSGPSF
;
A
#
# COMPACT_ATOMS: atom_id res chain seq x y z
N MET A 1 13.16 10.31 31.57
CA MET A 1 12.68 10.53 30.19
C MET A 1 11.89 9.30 29.77
N LYS A 2 10.55 9.38 29.70
CA LYS A 2 9.73 8.29 29.18
C LYS A 2 9.93 8.21 27.67
N LYS A 3 10.19 7.02 27.14
CA LYS A 3 10.17 6.76 25.69
C LYS A 3 8.72 6.49 25.31
N ASP A 4 7.96 7.53 24.99
CA ASP A 4 6.53 7.46 24.68
C ASP A 4 6.24 6.94 23.25
N GLY A 5 6.88 5.84 22.87
CA GLY A 5 6.63 5.14 21.60
C GLY A 5 6.30 3.67 21.86
N PRO A 6 5.59 2.98 20.94
CA PRO A 6 5.31 1.55 21.08
C PRO A 6 6.63 0.80 21.23
N THR A 7 6.85 0.24 22.41
CA THR A 7 8.04 -0.54 22.77
C THR A 7 7.93 -1.99 22.31
N ASP A 8 6.71 -2.45 22.03
CA ASP A 8 6.42 -3.79 21.54
C ASP A 8 6.42 -3.86 19.99
N PHE A 9 7.06 -4.89 19.45
CA PHE A 9 7.14 -5.13 18.02
C PHE A 9 5.77 -5.47 17.42
N SER A 10 4.93 -6.21 18.16
CA SER A 10 3.58 -6.57 17.72
C SER A 10 2.68 -5.35 17.60
N GLN A 11 2.76 -4.43 18.56
CA GLN A 11 2.08 -3.13 18.49
C GLN A 11 2.54 -2.30 17.28
N ARG A 12 3.84 -2.30 16.94
CA ARG A 12 4.33 -1.61 15.74
C ARG A 12 3.80 -2.24 14.46
N LEU A 13 3.81 -3.57 14.37
CA LEU A 13 3.23 -4.28 13.22
C LEU A 13 1.74 -3.97 13.06
N SER A 14 0.98 -3.93 14.17
CA SER A 14 -0.43 -3.54 14.16
C SER A 14 -0.64 -2.12 13.64
N LEU A 15 0.22 -1.15 14.04
CA LEU A 15 0.16 0.21 13.49
C LEU A 15 0.43 0.25 11.98
N LEU A 16 1.38 -0.54 11.49
CA LEU A 16 1.71 -0.61 10.06
C LEU A 16 0.59 -1.29 9.25
N GLY A 17 -0.09 -2.30 9.82
CA GLY A 17 -1.26 -2.93 9.22
C GLY A 17 -2.46 -1.99 9.05
N ASN A 18 -2.48 -0.87 9.79
CA ASN A 18 -3.49 0.19 9.64
C ASN A 18 -3.09 1.27 8.63
N LEU A 19 -1.90 1.21 8.04
CA LEU A 19 -1.46 2.17 7.04
C LEU A 19 -1.95 1.78 5.65
N ARG A 20 -2.30 2.81 4.89
CA ARG A 20 -2.73 2.72 3.50
C ARG A 20 -1.86 3.62 2.64
N VAL A 21 -1.42 3.10 1.50
CA VAL A 21 -0.70 3.87 0.49
C VAL A 21 -1.65 4.16 -0.66
N VAL A 22 -1.93 5.44 -0.90
CA VAL A 22 -2.80 5.89 -2.00
C VAL A 22 -1.97 6.59 -3.07
N LEU A 23 -1.88 6.00 -4.26
CA LEU A 23 -1.22 6.61 -5.42
C LEU A 23 -2.25 7.30 -6.31
N VAL A 24 -2.13 8.62 -6.47
CA VAL A 24 -3.05 9.42 -7.28
C VAL A 24 -2.45 9.68 -8.66
N SER A 25 -3.18 9.29 -9.70
CA SER A 25 -2.83 9.41 -11.11
C SER A 25 -1.43 8.89 -11.48
N PRO A 26 -0.98 7.72 -10.95
CA PRO A 26 0.34 7.18 -11.24
C PRO A 26 0.52 6.98 -12.76
N LYS A 27 1.71 7.33 -13.26
CA LYS A 27 1.99 7.41 -14.70
C LYS A 27 2.75 6.20 -15.26
N PHE A 28 3.62 5.60 -14.46
CA PHE A 28 4.56 4.58 -14.93
C PHE A 28 4.35 3.27 -14.18
N SER A 29 4.24 2.16 -14.91
CA SER A 29 3.97 0.84 -14.32
C SER A 29 5.12 0.40 -13.41
N GLY A 30 6.37 0.67 -13.80
CA GLY A 30 7.52 0.41 -12.94
C GLY A 30 7.46 1.09 -11.56
N ASN A 31 6.84 2.27 -11.45
CA ASN A 31 6.65 2.92 -10.14
C ASN A 31 5.65 2.18 -9.26
N LEU A 32 4.61 1.57 -9.84
CA LEU A 32 3.66 0.73 -9.08
C LEU A 32 4.42 -0.44 -8.44
N GLY A 33 5.30 -1.08 -9.21
CA GLY A 33 6.13 -2.18 -8.72
C GLY A 33 7.12 -1.77 -7.63
N MET A 34 7.82 -0.63 -7.82
CA MET A 34 8.74 -0.13 -6.80
C MET A 34 8.03 0.22 -5.48
N VAL A 35 6.84 0.82 -5.56
CA VAL A 35 6.00 1.10 -4.36
C VAL A 35 5.59 -0.22 -3.70
N ALA A 36 5.09 -1.19 -4.46
CA ALA A 36 4.72 -2.51 -3.94
C ALA A 36 5.89 -3.21 -3.23
N ARG A 37 7.10 -3.10 -3.79
CA ARG A 37 8.33 -3.63 -3.16
C ARG A 37 8.64 -2.96 -1.83
N VAL A 38 8.52 -1.62 -1.75
CA VAL A 38 8.73 -0.88 -0.50
C VAL A 38 7.69 -1.30 0.53
N MET A 39 6.41 -1.32 0.15
CA MET A 39 5.29 -1.73 0.99
C MET A 39 5.52 -3.10 1.63
N LYS A 40 5.88 -4.10 0.83
CA LYS A 40 6.21 -5.44 1.33
C LYS A 40 7.34 -5.42 2.37
N ASN A 41 8.42 -4.70 2.07
CA ASN A 41 9.58 -4.62 2.96
C ASN A 41 9.27 -3.89 4.28
N THR A 42 8.22 -3.07 4.30
CA THR A 42 7.79 -2.29 5.46
C THR A 42 6.52 -2.83 6.13
N ALA A 43 6.04 -4.02 5.75
CA ALA A 43 4.83 -4.64 6.28
C ALA A 43 3.55 -3.78 6.13
N ILE A 44 3.45 -3.03 5.02
CA ILE A 44 2.25 -2.27 4.64
C ILE A 44 1.58 -3.03 3.49
N GLU A 45 0.27 -3.23 3.56
CA GLU A 45 -0.43 -4.12 2.62
C GLU A 45 -1.55 -3.43 1.82
N ASP A 46 -2.16 -2.34 2.32
CA ASP A 46 -3.28 -1.65 1.63
C ASP A 46 -2.76 -0.65 0.58
N LEU A 47 -2.60 -1.12 -0.67
CA LEU A 47 -2.31 -0.28 -1.84
C LEU A 47 -3.58 0.12 -2.56
N ARG A 48 -3.77 1.43 -2.79
CA ARG A 48 -4.87 1.98 -3.57
C ARG A 48 -4.40 2.86 -4.71
N LEU A 49 -5.06 2.72 -5.85
CA LEU A 49 -4.76 3.48 -7.06
C LEU A 49 -5.96 4.34 -7.42
N VAL A 50 -5.75 5.65 -7.55
CA VAL A 50 -6.80 6.60 -7.93
C VAL A 50 -6.51 7.13 -9.32
N ALA A 51 -7.49 7.05 -10.23
CA ALA A 51 -7.36 7.58 -11.59
C ALA A 51 -6.05 7.17 -12.29
N ALA A 52 -5.64 5.91 -12.12
CA ALA A 52 -4.36 5.40 -12.59
C ALA A 52 -4.24 5.54 -14.12
N ARG A 53 -3.12 6.12 -14.57
CA ARG A 53 -2.74 6.16 -15.99
C ARG A 53 -1.83 5.00 -16.38
N ALA A 54 -1.16 4.42 -15.39
CA ALA A 54 -0.40 3.19 -15.53
C ALA A 54 -1.30 1.98 -15.26
N GLU A 55 -1.06 0.92 -16.03
CA GLU A 55 -1.61 -0.40 -15.77
C GLU A 55 -0.66 -1.18 -14.85
N ILE A 56 -1.22 -2.06 -14.02
CA ILE A 56 -0.44 -3.12 -13.38
C ILE A 56 -0.14 -4.16 -14.45
N ASN A 57 1.09 -4.14 -14.96
CA ASN A 57 1.50 -5.00 -16.07
C ASN A 57 2.86 -5.64 -15.77
N LYS A 58 3.42 -6.35 -16.77
CA LYS A 58 4.70 -7.05 -16.64
C LYS A 58 5.82 -6.17 -16.06
N GLU A 59 5.89 -4.88 -16.40
CA GLU A 59 6.89 -3.96 -15.86
C GLU A 59 6.71 -3.76 -14.34
N ALA A 60 5.48 -3.52 -13.86
CA ALA A 60 5.21 -3.44 -12.42
C ALA A 60 5.65 -4.71 -11.69
N TYR A 61 5.31 -5.90 -12.21
CA TYR A 61 5.71 -7.17 -11.60
C TYR A 61 7.23 -7.38 -11.61
N MET A 62 7.92 -7.03 -12.70
CA MET A 62 9.39 -7.08 -12.75
C MET A 62 10.05 -6.17 -11.71
N MET A 63 9.42 -5.02 -11.41
CA MET A 63 9.90 -4.08 -10.39
C MET A 63 9.50 -4.46 -8.96
N ALA A 64 8.64 -5.47 -8.77
CA ALA A 64 8.19 -5.97 -7.47
C ALA A 64 8.50 -7.47 -7.20
N PRO A 65 9.76 -7.94 -7.25
CA PRO A 65 10.08 -9.37 -7.07
C PRO A 65 9.54 -9.99 -5.77
N THR A 66 9.40 -9.20 -4.71
CA THR A 66 8.86 -9.62 -3.41
C THR A 66 7.49 -9.05 -3.10
N GLY A 67 6.95 -8.15 -3.92
CA GLY A 67 5.71 -7.41 -3.66
C GLY A 67 4.60 -7.64 -4.68
N ALA A 68 4.65 -8.75 -5.42
CA ALA A 68 3.64 -9.08 -6.43
C ALA A 68 2.23 -9.19 -5.81
N ASP A 69 2.13 -9.75 -4.61
CA ASP A 69 0.89 -9.87 -3.85
C ASP A 69 0.25 -8.51 -3.52
N ILE A 70 1.06 -7.47 -3.28
CA ILE A 70 0.57 -6.10 -3.10
C ILE A 70 -0.05 -5.54 -4.39
N LEU A 71 0.52 -5.87 -5.55
CA LEU A 71 -0.05 -5.48 -6.84
C LEU A 71 -1.35 -6.25 -7.13
N ASP A 72 -1.39 -7.55 -6.82
CA ASP A 72 -2.55 -8.42 -7.06
C ASP A 72 -3.77 -8.01 -6.21
N THR A 73 -3.52 -7.43 -5.04
CA THR A 73 -4.55 -6.97 -4.10
C THR A 73 -4.83 -5.47 -4.17
N ALA A 74 -4.15 -4.74 -5.06
CA ALA A 74 -4.32 -3.30 -5.20
C ALA A 74 -5.75 -2.92 -5.61
N VAL A 75 -6.34 -1.95 -4.92
CA VAL A 75 -7.72 -1.53 -5.18
C VAL A 75 -7.75 -0.26 -6.03
N LEU A 76 -8.51 -0.29 -7.13
CA LEU A 76 -8.69 0.88 -7.99
C LEU A 76 -9.92 1.69 -7.57
N HIS A 77 -9.76 3.00 -7.52
CA HIS A 77 -10.80 3.97 -7.23
C HIS A 77 -10.88 5.04 -8.31
N ALA A 78 -12.08 5.56 -8.54
CA ALA A 78 -12.29 6.67 -9.46
C ALA A 78 -11.82 7.98 -8.82
N THR A 79 -12.04 8.13 -7.51
CA THR A 79 -11.77 9.38 -6.78
C THR A 79 -10.89 9.17 -5.56
N LEU A 80 -10.20 10.24 -5.14
CA LEU A 80 -9.42 10.22 -3.90
C LEU A 80 -10.32 10.04 -2.68
N ALA A 81 -11.52 10.61 -2.69
CA ALA A 81 -12.49 10.49 -1.62
C ALA A 81 -12.86 9.04 -1.32
N GLU A 82 -13.10 8.23 -2.36
CA GLU A 82 -13.33 6.78 -2.21
C GLU A 82 -12.11 6.06 -1.62
N ALA A 83 -10.92 6.39 -2.09
CA ALA A 83 -9.70 5.72 -1.64
C ALA A 83 -9.35 6.01 -0.17
N VAL A 84 -9.70 7.19 0.36
CA VAL A 84 -9.42 7.57 1.76
C VAL A 84 -10.60 7.34 2.69
N ALA A 85 -11.78 6.97 2.17
CA ALA A 85 -12.92 6.64 2.99
C ALA A 85 -12.57 5.55 4.01
N ALA A 86 -13.18 5.63 5.19
CA ALA A 86 -13.01 4.64 6.24
C ALA A 86 -13.36 3.26 5.66
N SER A 87 -12.41 2.33 5.70
CA SER A 87 -12.68 0.95 5.32
C SER A 87 -13.55 0.35 6.41
N SER A 88 -14.72 -0.17 6.04
CA SER A 88 -15.53 -0.99 6.93
C SER A 88 -14.90 -2.39 7.06
N GLY A 89 -13.85 -2.55 7.89
CA GLY A 89 -13.39 -3.85 8.40
C GLY A 89 -11.90 -3.95 8.76
N PRO A 90 -11.50 -5.00 9.52
CA PRO A 90 -12.08 -5.45 10.79
C PRO A 90 -11.50 -4.64 11.97
N SER A 91 -12.23 -4.57 13.07
CA SER A 91 -11.63 -4.26 14.37
C SER A 91 -10.78 -5.46 14.78
N PHE A 92 -9.48 -5.24 14.98
CA PHE A 92 -8.57 -6.22 15.58
C PHE A 92 -8.99 -6.56 17.01
#